data_AF-A0AAV5UWM8-F1
#
_entry.id   AF-A0AAV5UWM8-F1
#
_cell.length_a   1.000
_cell.length_b   1.000
_cell.length_c   1.000
_cell.angle_alpha   90.00
_cell.angle_beta   90.00
_cell.angle_gamma   90.00
#
_symmetry.space_group_name_H-M   'P 1'
#
loop_
_entity.id
_entity.type
_entity.pdbx_description
1 polymer ?
#
loop_
_entity_poly.entity_id
_entity_poly.type
_entity_poly.pdbx_seq_one_letter_code
_entity_poly.pdbx_strand_id
1 'polypeptide(L)'
;FCLFRMLATAIMPSFVLIHFFITIQQILSTFRVSDLIQKWVAHSSLFIIYGYSTLFGIFSFRQESFSGTSYFCSSYSKDSELFIIVNMDIMMVVDVINSIATLFLWRHNKEILARDRESYDLGRSFHRRQNLYAMEQFLPVSALHSIFYIIFF
;
A
#
# COMPACT_ATOMS: atom_id res chain seq x y z
N PHE A 1 -4.79 -24.44 3.68
CA PHE A 1 -3.53 -23.68 3.46
C PHE A 1 -3.45 -23.07 2.06
N CYS A 2 -3.71 -23.81 0.97
CA CYS A 2 -3.59 -23.26 -0.39
C CYS A 2 -4.55 -22.08 -0.70
N LEU A 3 -5.86 -22.22 -0.43
CA LEU A 3 -6.82 -21.14 -0.69
C LEU A 3 -6.48 -19.87 0.10
N PHE A 4 -6.01 -20.03 1.32
CA PHE A 4 -5.48 -18.91 2.13
C PHE A 4 -4.23 -18.29 1.49
N ARG A 5 -3.29 -19.11 0.97
CA ARG A 5 -2.12 -18.62 0.23
C ARG A 5 -2.53 -17.85 -1.03
N MET A 6 -3.46 -18.37 -1.82
CA MET A 6 -3.95 -17.69 -3.03
C MET A 6 -4.68 -16.38 -2.70
N LEU A 7 -5.52 -16.36 -1.68
CA LEU A 7 -6.18 -15.14 -1.22
C LEU A 7 -5.17 -14.11 -0.71
N ALA A 8 -4.21 -14.53 0.12
CA ALA A 8 -3.14 -13.66 0.57
C ALA A 8 -2.36 -13.09 -0.63
N THR A 9 -1.91 -13.96 -1.55
CA THR A 9 -1.20 -13.55 -2.75
C THR A 9 -2.01 -12.58 -3.63
N ALA A 10 -3.33 -12.75 -3.72
CA ALA A 10 -4.18 -11.84 -4.50
C ALA A 10 -4.41 -10.48 -3.82
N ILE A 11 -4.51 -10.45 -2.49
CA ILE A 11 -4.82 -9.23 -1.73
C ILE A 11 -3.57 -8.35 -1.55
N MET A 12 -2.39 -8.96 -1.35
CA MET A 12 -1.16 -8.25 -1.01
C MET A 12 -0.82 -7.09 -1.96
N PRO A 13 -0.81 -7.25 -3.31
CA PRO A 13 -0.45 -6.15 -4.20
C PRO A 13 -1.41 -4.97 -4.09
N SER A 14 -2.72 -5.26 -3.93
CA SER A 14 -3.74 -4.23 -3.75
C SER A 14 -3.48 -3.42 -2.47
N PHE A 15 -3.15 -4.11 -1.38
CA PHE A 15 -2.89 -3.48 -0.09
C PHE A 15 -1.64 -2.60 -0.12
N VAL A 16 -0.54 -3.08 -0.70
CA VAL A 16 0.70 -2.31 -0.85
C VAL A 16 0.46 -1.07 -1.70
N LEU A 17 -0.24 -1.20 -2.83
CA LEU A 17 -0.55 -0.07 -3.71
C LEU A 17 -1.46 0.96 -3.02
N ILE A 18 -2.46 0.52 -2.27
CA ILE A 18 -3.31 1.43 -1.46
C ILE A 18 -2.44 2.26 -0.51
N HIS A 19 -1.55 1.61 0.25
CA HIS A 19 -0.68 2.32 1.20
C HIS A 19 0.29 3.27 0.49
N PHE A 20 0.86 2.85 -0.64
CA PHE A 20 1.71 3.70 -1.46
C PHE A 20 1.01 4.98 -1.91
N PHE A 21 -0.22 4.87 -2.42
CA PHE A 21 -0.99 6.05 -2.84
C PHE A 21 -1.47 6.91 -1.67
N ILE A 22 -1.79 6.30 -0.51
CA ILE A 22 -2.06 7.06 0.72
C ILE A 22 -0.83 7.89 1.11
N THR A 23 0.36 7.32 1.06
CA THR A 23 1.61 8.05 1.34
C THR A 23 1.83 9.18 0.36
N ILE A 24 1.56 8.99 -0.94
CA ILE A 24 1.59 10.08 -1.93
C ILE A 24 0.62 11.19 -1.54
N GLN A 25 -0.62 10.86 -1.16
CA GLN A 25 -1.60 11.87 -0.73
C GLN A 25 -1.14 12.63 0.53
N GLN A 26 -0.53 11.93 1.48
CA GLN A 26 0.05 12.54 2.67
C GLN A 26 1.22 13.48 2.32
N ILE A 27 2.06 13.12 1.34
CA ILE A 27 3.13 13.98 0.80
C ILE A 27 2.51 15.25 0.20
N LEU A 28 1.53 15.11 -0.69
CA LEU A 28 0.88 16.25 -1.35
C LEU A 28 0.22 17.20 -0.33
N SER A 29 -0.44 16.63 0.68
CA SER A 29 -1.04 17.36 1.80
C SER A 29 0.02 18.10 2.63
N THR A 30 1.15 17.44 2.93
CA THR A 30 2.28 18.03 3.68
C THR A 30 2.85 19.26 2.98
N PHE A 31 3.03 19.19 1.66
CA PHE A 31 3.54 20.28 0.83
C PHE A 31 2.46 21.28 0.37
N ARG A 32 1.20 21.10 0.79
CA ARG A 32 0.07 21.96 0.44
C ARG A 32 -0.10 22.14 -1.08
N VAL A 33 0.06 21.05 -1.83
CA VAL A 33 -0.24 21.03 -3.26
C VAL A 33 -1.73 21.34 -3.45
N SER A 34 -2.09 22.02 -4.55
CA SER A 34 -3.48 22.43 -4.81
C SER A 34 -4.47 21.26 -4.71
N ASP A 35 -5.65 21.51 -4.13
CA ASP A 35 -6.71 20.50 -3.96
C ASP A 35 -7.14 19.84 -5.27
N LEU A 36 -7.06 20.58 -6.38
CA LEU A 36 -7.37 20.06 -7.71
C LEU A 36 -6.44 18.88 -8.05
N ILE A 37 -5.13 19.05 -7.85
CA ILE A 37 -4.14 17.99 -8.10
C ILE A 37 -4.34 16.82 -7.14
N GLN A 38 -4.58 17.09 -5.85
CA GLN A 38 -4.83 16.02 -4.87
C GLN A 38 -6.04 15.16 -5.26
N LYS A 39 -7.15 15.80 -5.69
CA LYS A 39 -8.33 15.12 -6.21
C LYS A 39 -8.03 14.29 -7.45
N TRP A 40 -7.30 14.84 -8.43
CA TRP A 40 -6.92 14.10 -9.63
C TRP A 40 -6.07 12.86 -9.28
N VAL A 41 -5.07 13.02 -8.43
CA VAL A 41 -4.22 11.92 -7.98
C VAL A 41 -5.07 10.85 -7.28
N ALA A 42 -6.01 11.24 -6.42
CA ALA A 42 -6.87 10.29 -5.69
C ALA A 42 -7.79 9.48 -6.62
N HIS A 43 -8.37 10.11 -7.63
CA HIS A 43 -9.18 9.40 -8.61
C HIS A 43 -8.31 8.48 -9.46
N SER A 44 -7.18 8.97 -9.97
CA SER A 44 -6.27 8.16 -10.78
C SER A 44 -5.72 6.96 -10.01
N SER A 45 -5.44 7.10 -8.72
CA SER A 45 -4.94 5.99 -7.90
C SER A 45 -5.95 4.85 -7.79
N LEU A 46 -7.25 5.16 -7.68
CA LEU A 46 -8.29 4.12 -7.63
C LEU A 46 -8.34 3.31 -8.94
N PHE A 47 -8.25 3.98 -10.09
CA PHE A 47 -8.22 3.31 -11.39
C PHE A 47 -6.95 2.44 -11.55
N ILE A 48 -5.80 2.94 -11.11
CA ILE A 48 -4.53 2.21 -11.19
C ILE A 48 -4.55 0.98 -10.28
N ILE A 49 -4.98 1.12 -9.02
CA ILE A 49 -5.09 0.00 -8.08
C ILE A 49 -6.02 -1.06 -8.65
N TYR A 50 -7.23 -0.67 -9.06
CA TYR A 50 -8.21 -1.61 -9.61
C TYR A 50 -7.67 -2.33 -10.85
N GLY A 51 -7.15 -1.57 -11.83
CA GLY A 51 -6.60 -2.13 -13.06
C GLY A 51 -5.44 -3.08 -12.80
N TYR A 52 -4.51 -2.70 -11.92
CA TYR A 52 -3.37 -3.54 -11.55
C TYR A 52 -3.83 -4.85 -10.90
N SER A 53 -4.71 -4.78 -9.90
CA SER A 53 -5.18 -5.96 -9.18
C SER A 53 -5.97 -6.92 -10.09
N THR A 54 -6.79 -6.39 -11.01
CA THR A 54 -7.49 -7.21 -12.00
C THR A 54 -6.51 -7.88 -12.96
N LEU A 55 -5.55 -7.14 -13.51
CA LEU A 55 -4.54 -7.70 -14.42
C LEU A 55 -3.69 -8.75 -13.71
N PHE A 56 -3.21 -8.47 -12.51
CA PHE A 56 -2.45 -9.41 -11.69
C PHE A 56 -3.23 -10.71 -11.46
N GLY A 57 -4.51 -10.62 -11.08
CA GLY A 57 -5.37 -11.79 -10.90
C GLY A 57 -5.55 -12.59 -12.19
N ILE A 58 -5.76 -11.93 -13.33
CA ILE A 58 -5.89 -12.62 -14.62
C ILE A 58 -4.58 -13.34 -14.99
N PHE A 59 -3.44 -12.67 -14.92
CA PHE A 59 -2.16 -13.28 -15.30
C PHE A 59 -1.72 -14.39 -14.35
N SER A 60 -2.00 -14.24 -13.05
CA SER A 60 -1.58 -15.21 -12.03
C SER A 60 -2.46 -16.46 -12.00
N PHE A 61 -3.77 -16.34 -12.27
CA PHE A 61 -4.73 -17.43 -12.03
C PHE A 61 -5.43 -17.97 -13.28
N ARG A 62 -5.26 -17.37 -14.47
CA ARG A 62 -5.98 -17.81 -15.68
C ARG A 62 -5.66 -19.24 -16.12
N GLN A 63 -4.44 -19.71 -15.88
CA GLN A 63 -3.99 -21.04 -16.32
C GLN A 63 -4.11 -22.11 -15.23
N GLU A 64 -4.56 -21.74 -14.03
CA GLU A 64 -4.67 -22.66 -12.91
C GLU A 64 -5.94 -23.51 -13.04
N SER A 65 -5.78 -24.81 -13.29
CA SER A 65 -6.91 -25.74 -13.39
C SER A 65 -7.43 -26.09 -11.99
N PHE A 66 -8.59 -25.56 -11.62
CA PHE A 66 -9.30 -25.96 -10.39
C PHE A 66 -9.90 -27.39 -10.46
N SER A 67 -9.56 -28.18 -11.48
CA SER A 67 -10.15 -29.48 -11.78
C SER A 67 -9.50 -30.67 -11.04
N GLY A 68 -8.76 -30.42 -9.95
CA GLY A 68 -8.16 -31.48 -9.13
C GLY A 68 -9.13 -32.02 -8.08
N THR A 69 -9.26 -33.35 -7.98
CA THR A 69 -9.96 -34.05 -6.88
C THR A 69 -9.17 -34.03 -5.57
N SER A 70 -8.01 -33.36 -5.53
CA SER A 70 -7.17 -33.20 -4.35
C SER A 70 -7.50 -31.93 -3.58
N TYR A 71 -7.64 -32.03 -2.25
CA TYR A 71 -7.73 -30.89 -1.32
C TYR A 71 -6.49 -29.99 -1.30
N PHE A 72 -5.45 -30.40 -2.02
CA PHE A 72 -4.23 -29.64 -2.26
C PHE A 72 -4.31 -29.09 -3.69
N CYS A 73 -4.19 -27.76 -3.84
CA CYS A 73 -3.93 -27.21 -5.16
C CYS A 73 -2.63 -27.83 -5.67
N SER A 74 -2.63 -28.32 -6.90
CA SER A 74 -1.37 -28.56 -7.60
C SER A 74 -0.56 -27.27 -7.54
N SER A 75 0.75 -27.39 -7.33
CA SER A 75 1.68 -26.26 -7.36
C SER A 75 1.37 -25.35 -8.54
N TYR A 76 1.53 -24.04 -8.36
CA TYR A 76 1.41 -23.06 -9.44
C TYR A 76 2.16 -23.58 -10.68
N SER A 77 1.63 -23.33 -11.87
CA SER A 77 2.40 -23.59 -13.09
C SER A 77 3.77 -22.89 -12.99
N LYS A 78 4.85 -23.48 -13.51
CA LYS A 78 6.20 -22.90 -13.37
C LYS A 78 6.28 -21.44 -13.83
N ASP A 79 5.49 -21.09 -14.85
CA ASP A 79 5.43 -19.74 -15.41
C ASP A 79 4.63 -18.78 -14.51
N SER A 80 3.49 -19.21 -13.96
CA SER A 80 2.70 -18.41 -13.00
C SER A 80 3.43 -18.24 -11.67
N GLU A 81 4.16 -19.26 -11.22
CA GLU A 81 4.96 -19.24 -10.00
C GLU A 81 6.05 -18.17 -10.06
N LEU A 82 6.84 -18.14 -11.16
CA LEU A 82 7.88 -17.15 -11.34
C LEU A 82 7.31 -15.73 -11.38
N PHE A 83 6.19 -15.53 -12.09
CA PHE A 83 5.51 -14.23 -12.15
C PHE A 83 5.04 -13.76 -10.77
N ILE A 84 4.43 -14.66 -9.99
CA ILE A 84 3.96 -14.36 -8.64
C ILE A 84 5.13 -13.99 -7.72
N ILE A 85 6.22 -14.77 -7.74
CA ILE A 85 7.41 -14.53 -6.89
C ILE A 85 8.02 -13.16 -7.21
N VAL A 86 8.31 -12.89 -8.48
CA VAL A 86 8.90 -11.61 -8.90
C VAL A 86 8.00 -10.43 -8.53
N ASN A 87 6.68 -10.57 -8.71
CA ASN A 87 5.73 -9.54 -8.31
C ASN A 87 5.74 -9.32 -6.79
N MET A 88 5.81 -10.39 -5.99
CA MET A 88 5.88 -10.28 -4.53
C MET A 88 7.17 -9.63 -4.05
N ASP A 89 8.31 -9.94 -4.66
CA ASP A 89 9.58 -9.28 -4.36
C ASP A 89 9.50 -7.77 -4.63
N ILE A 90 8.92 -7.38 -5.77
CA ILE A 90 8.70 -5.96 -6.10
C ILE A 90 7.78 -5.31 -5.06
N MET A 91 6.66 -5.96 -4.70
CA MET A 91 5.71 -5.42 -3.72
C MET A 91 6.33 -5.30 -2.33
N MET A 92 7.20 -6.22 -1.93
CA MET A 92 7.97 -6.12 -0.69
C MET A 92 8.87 -4.88 -0.68
N VAL A 93 9.63 -4.67 -1.76
CA VAL A 93 10.50 -3.48 -1.87
C VAL A 93 9.67 -2.20 -1.79
N VAL A 94 8.53 -2.15 -2.47
CA VAL A 94 7.61 -1.00 -2.41
C VAL A 94 7.07 -0.80 -0.99
N ASP A 95 6.68 -1.86 -0.28
CA ASP A 95 6.16 -1.78 1.09
C ASP A 95 7.22 -1.26 2.09
N VAL A 96 8.47 -1.71 1.96
CA VAL A 96 9.58 -1.23 2.77
C VAL A 96 9.86 0.26 2.52
N ILE A 97 9.94 0.66 1.25
CA ILE A 97 10.12 2.07 0.86
C ILE A 97 8.96 2.90 1.42
N ASN A 98 7.73 2.40 1.32
CA ASN A 98 6.54 3.09 1.79
C ASN A 98 6.54 3.28 3.31
N SER A 99 6.93 2.24 4.06
CA SER A 99 7.06 2.30 5.51
C SER A 99 8.11 3.31 5.96
N ILE A 100 9.27 3.34 5.29
CA ILE A 100 10.34 4.32 5.55
C ILE A 100 9.87 5.74 5.22
N ALA A 101 9.22 5.94 4.08
CA ALA A 101 8.70 7.25 3.67
C ALA A 101 7.64 7.76 4.66
N THR A 102 6.73 6.91 5.10
CA THR A 102 5.71 7.24 6.11
C THR A 102 6.34 7.65 7.43
N LEU A 103 7.37 6.93 7.90
CA LEU A 103 8.11 7.28 9.13
C LEU A 103 8.79 8.64 9.02
N PHE A 104 9.45 8.91 7.88
CA PHE A 104 10.11 10.19 7.63
C PHE A 104 9.10 11.34 7.59
N LEU A 105 8.00 11.17 6.86
CA LEU A 105 6.92 12.15 6.76
C LEU A 105 6.25 12.41 8.11
N TRP A 106 6.06 11.38 8.93
CA TRP A 106 5.49 11.54 10.28
C TRP A 106 6.40 12.39 11.15
N ARG A 107 7.72 12.10 11.17
CA ARG A 107 8.71 12.92 11.90
C ARG A 107 8.72 14.36 11.39
N HIS A 108 8.75 14.54 10.07
CA HIS A 108 8.79 15.86 9.44
C HIS A 108 7.54 16.69 9.76
N ASN A 109 6.34 16.10 9.65
CA ASN A 109 5.08 16.78 9.99
C ASN A 109 4.99 17.14 11.47
N LYS A 110 5.52 16.29 12.36
CA LYS A 110 5.56 16.55 13.80
C LYS A 110 6.47 17.74 14.14
N GLU A 111 7.66 17.79 13.54
CA GLU A 111 8.61 18.91 13.72
C GLU A 111 8.02 20.22 13.20
N ILE A 112 7.42 20.19 12.02
CA ILE A 112 6.78 21.35 11.43
C ILE A 112 5.60 21.85 12.29
N LEU A 113 4.76 20.94 12.79
CA LEU A 113 3.64 21.31 13.65
C LEU A 113 4.12 21.95 14.97
N ALA A 114 5.26 21.50 15.50
CA ALA A 114 5.87 22.11 16.68
C ALA A 114 6.29 23.56 16.41
N ARG A 115 6.83 23.86 15.21
CA ARG A 115 7.17 25.23 14.79
C ARG A 115 5.94 26.08 14.50
N ASP A 116 4.94 25.52 13.83
CA ASP A 116 3.70 26.22 13.49
C ASP A 116 2.86 26.61 14.71
N ARG A 117 3.06 26.01 15.90
CA ARG A 117 2.38 26.43 17.13
C ARG A 117 2.65 27.90 17.50
N GLU A 118 3.76 28.46 17.03
CA GLU A 118 4.09 29.88 17.21
C GLU A 118 3.33 30.78 16.21
N SER A 119 2.91 30.23 15.07
CA SER A 119 2.07 30.92 14.09
C SER A 119 0.59 30.68 14.40
N TYR A 120 -0.16 31.72 14.75
CA TYR A 120 -1.58 31.66 15.11
C TYR A 120 -2.54 31.31 13.93
N ASP A 121 -2.07 30.59 12.91
CA ASP A 121 -2.89 30.11 11.79
C ASP A 121 -3.57 28.78 12.14
N LEU A 122 -4.80 28.90 12.65
CA LEU A 122 -5.65 27.79 13.09
C LEU A 122 -5.97 26.80 11.96
N GLY A 123 -6.20 27.28 10.73
CA GLY A 123 -6.58 26.43 9.59
C GLY A 123 -5.43 25.52 9.17
N ARG A 124 -4.23 26.08 9.09
CA ARG A 124 -3.01 25.33 8.76
C ARG A 124 -2.68 24.29 9.82
N SER A 125 -2.79 24.65 11.10
CA SER A 125 -2.54 23.75 12.22
C SER A 125 -3.53 22.59 12.27
N PHE A 126 -4.82 22.86 12.00
CA PHE A 126 -5.86 21.82 11.97
C PHE A 126 -5.63 20.81 10.85
N HIS A 127 -5.40 21.26 9.61
CA HIS A 127 -5.13 20.35 8.48
C HIS A 127 -3.90 19.47 8.71
N ARG A 128 -2.81 20.04 9.25
CA ARG A 128 -1.60 19.26 9.57
C ARG A 128 -1.82 18.23 10.68
N ARG A 129 -2.58 18.58 11.72
CA ARG A 129 -2.98 17.61 12.77
C ARG A 129 -3.81 16.49 12.18
N GLN A 130 -4.77 16.79 11.32
CA GLN A 130 -5.60 15.77 10.69
C GLN A 130 -4.76 14.81 9.83
N ASN A 131 -3.81 15.34 9.05
CA ASN A 131 -2.87 14.50 8.29
C ASN A 131 -2.04 13.60 9.22
N LEU A 132 -1.52 14.16 10.31
CA LEU A 132 -0.69 13.42 11.28
C LEU A 132 -1.48 12.33 12.01
N TYR A 133 -2.73 12.59 12.40
CA TYR A 133 -3.62 11.57 12.98
C TYR A 133 -3.91 10.44 12.00
N ALA A 134 -4.15 10.76 10.71
CA ALA A 134 -4.33 9.73 9.70
C ALA A 134 -3.06 8.87 9.56
N MET A 135 -1.87 9.50 9.53
CA MET A 135 -0.60 8.77 9.48
C MET A 135 -0.41 7.83 10.67
N GLU A 136 -0.71 8.27 11.89
CA GLU A 136 -0.58 7.46 13.10
C GLU A 136 -1.49 6.22 13.11
N GLN A 137 -2.65 6.28 12.45
CA GLN A 137 -3.54 5.13 12.31
C GLN A 137 -3.02 4.09 11.31
N PHE A 138 -2.38 4.53 10.21
CA PHE A 138 -1.86 3.62 9.18
C PHE A 138 -0.49 3.04 9.51
N LEU A 139 0.29 3.70 10.36
CA LEU A 139 1.62 3.26 10.76
C LEU A 139 1.67 1.86 11.41
N PRO A 140 0.82 1.51 12.39
CA PRO A 140 0.80 0.15 12.95
C PRO A 140 0.34 -0.88 11.94
N VAL A 141 -0.56 -0.51 11.01
CA VAL A 141 -1.06 -1.38 9.95
C VAL A 141 0.07 -1.72 8.96
N SER A 142 0.82 -0.71 8.52
CA SER A 142 1.99 -0.89 7.66
C SER A 142 3.07 -1.74 8.34
N ALA A 143 3.34 -1.48 9.63
CA ALA A 143 4.33 -2.26 10.38
C ALA A 143 3.94 -3.74 10.53
N LEU A 144 2.66 -4.01 10.86
CA LEU A 144 2.14 -5.37 10.93
C LEU A 144 2.21 -6.06 9.56
N HIS A 145 1.88 -5.34 8.49
CA HIS A 145 1.94 -5.87 7.14
C HIS A 145 3.36 -6.28 6.73
N SER A 146 4.36 -5.42 6.95
CA SER A 146 5.75 -5.75 6.65
C SER A 146 6.28 -6.92 7.50
N ILE A 147 5.88 -7.01 8.77
CA ILE A 147 6.24 -8.16 9.63
C ILE A 147 5.62 -9.46 9.11
N PHE A 148 4.34 -9.43 8.72
CA PHE A 148 3.69 -10.59 8.11
C PHE A 148 4.41 -11.01 6.83
N TYR A 149 4.85 -10.04 6.01
CA TYR A 149 5.58 -10.32 4.79
C TYR A 149 6.90 -11.06 5.05
N ILE A 150 7.70 -10.61 6.02
CA ILE A 150 9.00 -11.21 6.39
C ILE A 150 8.86 -12.62 7.00
N ILE A 151 7.74 -12.90 7.69
CA ILE A 151 7.54 -14.19 8.37
C ILE A 151 7.00 -15.25 7.41
N PHE A 152 6.12 -14.86 6.48
CA PHE A 152 5.40 -15.79 5.62
C PHE A 152 6.04 -16.00 4.25
N PHE A 153 7.00 -15.14 3.85
CA PHE A 153 7.78 -15.22 2.63
C PHE A 153 9.26 -15.03 2.94
#